data_AF-D5REK8-F1
#
_entry.id   AF-D5REK8-F1
#
_cell.length_a   1.000
_cell.length_b   1.000
_cell.length_c   1.000
_cell.angle_alpha   90.00
_cell.angle_beta   90.00
_cell.angle_gamma   90.00
#
_symmetry.space_group_name_H-M   'P 1'
#
loop_
_entity.id
_entity.type
_entity.pdbx_description
1 polymer ?
#
loop_
_entity_poly.entity_id
_entity_poly.type
_entity_poly.pdbx_seq_one_letter_code
_entity_poly.pdbx_strand_id
1 'polypeptide(L)'
;MQFFVSKLTRENKIEIYERRKNGETFSSLAKAFDVHKSNIEYLIALIKKHGFDILRKDKNRLYSKDFKLQIINRILVNHESINSVAIDIGFPAPSILHNWLSKFKENENYEDLIFHSDQGWQYQHYSYQERLKEKKISQSMSRKGNSLDNGLMECFFGLLKSEMFYEQEKNYKTLEECIDTRKLDKFNLTY
;
A
#
# COMPACT_ATOMS: atom_id res chain seq x y z
N MET A 1 26.75 -11.64 -29.56
CA MET A 1 26.84 -12.29 -28.24
C MET A 1 25.46 -12.20 -27.60
N GLN A 2 24.70 -13.29 -27.61
CA GLN A 2 23.28 -13.30 -27.25
C GLN A 2 23.15 -13.51 -25.74
N PHE A 3 22.81 -12.47 -24.99
CA PHE A 3 22.56 -12.55 -23.55
C PHE A 3 21.27 -13.35 -23.29
N PHE A 4 21.41 -14.66 -23.14
CA PHE A 4 20.34 -15.51 -22.63
C PHE A 4 20.39 -15.41 -21.09
N VAL A 5 19.68 -14.44 -20.51
CA VAL A 5 19.44 -14.45 -19.05
C VAL A 5 18.52 -15.63 -18.77
N SER A 6 19.10 -16.79 -18.47
CA SER A 6 18.32 -17.97 -18.15
C SER A 6 17.56 -17.71 -16.84
N LYS A 7 16.23 -17.74 -16.93
CA LYS A 7 15.36 -17.57 -15.76
C LYS A 7 15.66 -18.71 -14.79
N LEU A 8 16.15 -18.40 -13.58
CA LEU A 8 16.44 -19.41 -12.56
C LEU A 8 15.28 -20.40 -12.44
N THR A 9 15.58 -21.68 -12.63
CA THR A 9 14.64 -22.78 -12.47
C THR A 9 14.25 -22.94 -11.00
N ARG A 10 13.24 -23.76 -10.70
CA ARG A 10 12.86 -24.02 -9.30
C ARG A 10 13.99 -24.74 -8.57
N GLU A 11 14.65 -25.65 -9.27
CA GLU A 11 15.77 -26.46 -8.80
C GLU A 11 16.95 -25.56 -8.46
N ASN A 12 17.33 -24.63 -9.34
CA ASN A 12 18.42 -23.68 -9.07
C ASN A 12 18.12 -22.82 -7.83
N LYS A 13 16.87 -22.41 -7.64
CA LYS A 13 16.48 -21.60 -6.47
C LYS A 13 16.61 -22.36 -5.16
N ILE A 14 16.26 -23.65 -5.16
CA ILE A 14 16.42 -24.53 -4.00
C ILE A 14 17.92 -24.74 -3.73
N GLU A 15 18.72 -25.01 -4.77
CA GLU A 15 20.16 -25.18 -4.64
C GLU A 15 20.85 -23.94 -4.05
N ILE A 16 20.50 -22.74 -4.54
CA ILE A 16 21.01 -21.47 -4.00
C ILE A 16 20.73 -21.36 -2.49
N TYR A 17 19.52 -21.73 -2.06
CA TYR A 17 19.14 -21.64 -0.65
C TYR A 17 19.92 -22.64 0.22
N GLU A 18 20.04 -23.90 -0.21
CA GLU A 18 20.79 -24.92 0.53
C GLU A 18 22.29 -24.59 0.60
N ARG A 19 22.89 -24.12 -0.51
CA ARG A 19 24.29 -23.67 -0.52
C ARG A 19 24.51 -22.47 0.41
N ARG A 20 23.56 -21.53 0.46
CA ARG A 20 23.61 -20.43 1.44
C ARG A 20 23.56 -20.93 2.87
N LYS A 21 22.68 -21.89 3.16
CA LYS A 21 22.52 -22.51 4.49
C LYS A 21 23.80 -23.22 4.92
N ASN A 22 24.53 -23.82 3.98
CA ASN A 22 25.84 -24.44 4.19
C ASN A 22 27.02 -23.44 4.30
N GLY A 23 26.73 -22.14 4.37
CA GLY A 23 27.74 -21.11 4.67
C GLY A 23 28.34 -20.41 3.45
N GLU A 24 27.91 -20.74 2.22
CA GLU A 24 28.40 -20.05 1.04
C GLU A 24 27.96 -18.57 1.00
N THR A 25 28.85 -17.70 0.52
CA THR A 25 28.59 -16.25 0.50
C THR A 25 27.65 -15.86 -0.64
N PHE A 26 26.86 -14.79 -0.45
CA PHE A 26 25.99 -14.24 -1.49
C PHE A 26 26.77 -13.89 -2.78
N SER A 27 28.01 -13.40 -2.65
CA SER A 27 28.87 -13.06 -3.80
C SER A 27 29.33 -14.28 -4.59
N SER A 28 29.61 -15.40 -3.90
CA SER A 28 29.96 -16.67 -4.56
C SER A 28 28.76 -17.24 -5.31
N LEU A 29 27.59 -17.27 -4.67
CA LEU A 29 26.33 -17.70 -5.29
C LEU A 29 25.96 -16.84 -6.51
N ALA A 30 26.08 -15.52 -6.38
CA ALA A 30 25.84 -14.59 -7.47
C ALA A 30 26.69 -14.92 -8.71
N LYS A 31 27.99 -15.19 -8.52
CA LYS A 31 28.91 -15.58 -9.59
C LYS A 31 28.56 -16.97 -10.15
N ALA A 32 28.29 -17.94 -9.29
CA ALA A 32 28.06 -19.33 -9.67
C ALA A 32 26.81 -19.51 -10.55
N PHE A 33 25.77 -18.69 -10.31
CA PHE A 33 24.51 -18.77 -11.05
C PHE A 33 24.33 -17.66 -12.10
N ASP A 34 25.33 -16.79 -12.27
CA ASP A 34 25.27 -15.59 -13.13
C ASP A 34 24.06 -14.69 -12.83
N VAL A 35 23.89 -14.35 -11.54
CA VAL A 35 22.77 -13.54 -11.04
C VAL A 35 23.28 -12.45 -10.12
N HIS A 36 22.70 -11.25 -10.19
CA HIS A 36 23.02 -10.17 -9.25
C HIS A 36 22.82 -10.58 -7.78
N LYS A 37 23.76 -10.15 -6.92
CA LYS A 37 23.76 -10.42 -5.48
C LYS A 37 22.44 -10.05 -4.80
N SER A 38 21.84 -8.92 -5.16
CA SER A 38 20.56 -8.45 -4.62
C SER A 38 19.40 -9.42 -4.90
N ASN A 39 19.40 -10.07 -6.06
CA ASN A 39 18.37 -11.07 -6.40
C ASN A 39 18.54 -12.34 -5.56
N ILE A 40 19.79 -12.73 -5.26
CA ILE A 40 20.09 -13.87 -4.37
C ILE A 40 19.66 -13.54 -2.95
N GLU A 41 20.00 -12.35 -2.44
CA GLU A 41 19.56 -11.87 -1.12
C GLU A 41 18.03 -11.86 -0.99
N TYR A 42 17.34 -11.32 -1.99
CA TYR A 42 15.87 -11.31 -2.03
C TYR A 42 15.28 -12.72 -2.05
N LEU A 43 15.81 -13.60 -2.91
CA LEU A 43 15.35 -14.99 -3.02
C LEU A 43 15.48 -15.73 -1.69
N ILE A 44 16.62 -15.59 -1.02
CA ILE A 44 16.87 -16.23 0.28
C ILE A 44 15.91 -15.70 1.34
N ALA A 45 15.70 -14.37 1.39
CA ALA A 45 14.74 -13.77 2.33
C ALA A 45 13.30 -14.26 2.08
N LEU A 46 12.91 -14.37 0.81
CA LEU A 46 11.60 -14.87 0.39
C LEU A 46 11.37 -16.32 0.82
N ILE A 47 12.33 -17.21 0.53
CA ILE A 47 12.25 -18.63 0.92
C ILE A 47 12.30 -18.76 2.45
N LYS A 48 13.12 -17.97 3.14
CA LYS A 48 13.20 -17.99 4.61
C LYS A 48 11.85 -17.63 5.25
N LYS A 49 11.07 -16.74 4.64
CA LYS A 49 9.77 -16.30 5.17
C LYS A 49 8.63 -17.27 4.85
N HIS A 50 8.57 -17.79 3.63
CA HIS A 50 7.40 -18.52 3.13
C HIS A 50 7.66 -20.01 2.84
N GLY A 51 8.89 -20.48 3.01
CA GLY A 51 9.30 -21.83 2.61
C GLY A 51 9.36 -22.01 1.09
N PHE A 52 9.47 -23.27 0.65
CA PHE A 52 9.64 -23.60 -0.77
C PHE A 52 8.33 -23.58 -1.58
N ASP A 53 7.17 -23.56 -0.93
CA ASP A 53 5.86 -23.53 -1.60
C ASP A 53 5.67 -22.25 -2.41
N ILE A 54 6.32 -21.16 -2.02
CA ILE A 54 6.30 -19.90 -2.75
C ILE A 54 6.92 -19.99 -4.16
N LEU A 55 7.69 -21.05 -4.42
CA LEU A 55 8.33 -21.30 -5.72
C LEU A 55 7.41 -22.01 -6.72
N ARG A 56 6.15 -22.31 -6.36
CA ARG A 56 5.16 -22.91 -7.27
C ARG A 56 4.89 -21.99 -8.47
N LYS A 57 4.75 -22.59 -9.66
CA LYS A 57 4.51 -21.89 -10.93
C LYS A 57 3.01 -21.63 -11.13
N ASP A 58 2.41 -20.81 -10.28
CA ASP A 58 1.06 -20.33 -10.57
C ASP A 58 1.16 -19.16 -11.56
N LYS A 59 0.70 -19.41 -12.80
CA LYS A 59 0.65 -18.38 -13.85
C LYS A 59 -0.52 -17.44 -13.56
N ASN A 60 -0.25 -16.13 -13.65
CA ASN A 60 -1.22 -15.03 -13.62
C ASN A 60 -2.01 -14.90 -12.30
N ARG A 61 -1.33 -14.48 -11.22
CA ARG A 61 -2.04 -13.96 -10.03
C ARG A 61 -2.77 -12.68 -10.41
N LEU A 62 -4.09 -12.77 -10.55
CA LEU A 62 -4.97 -11.60 -10.59
C LEU A 62 -5.15 -11.09 -9.17
N TYR A 63 -4.84 -9.82 -8.95
CA TYR A 63 -5.02 -9.18 -7.65
C TYR A 63 -6.21 -8.23 -7.72
N SER A 64 -7.09 -8.30 -6.73
CA SER A 64 -8.23 -7.37 -6.61
C SER A 64 -7.74 -5.93 -6.44
N LYS A 65 -8.60 -4.96 -6.75
CA LYS A 65 -8.27 -3.53 -6.58
C LYS A 65 -7.98 -3.20 -5.12
N ASP A 66 -8.80 -3.71 -4.20
CA ASP A 66 -8.65 -3.44 -2.76
C ASP A 66 -7.37 -4.03 -2.21
N PHE A 67 -7.00 -5.24 -2.63
CA PHE A 67 -5.73 -5.84 -2.25
C PHE A 67 -4.56 -4.97 -2.71
N LYS A 68 -4.57 -4.51 -3.97
CA LYS A 68 -3.52 -3.61 -4.48
C LYS A 68 -3.45 -2.33 -3.65
N LEU A 69 -4.60 -1.73 -3.32
CA LEU A 69 -4.68 -0.49 -2.56
C LEU A 69 -4.14 -0.66 -1.13
N GLN A 70 -4.53 -1.73 -0.43
CA GLN A 70 -4.02 -2.05 0.90
C GLN A 70 -2.48 -2.15 0.91
N ILE A 71 -1.91 -2.83 -0.09
CA ILE A 71 -0.46 -2.99 -0.20
C ILE A 71 0.24 -1.68 -0.58
N ILE A 72 -0.37 -0.86 -1.45
CA ILE A 72 0.14 0.48 -1.77
C ILE A 72 0.14 1.37 -0.52
N ASN A 73 -0.92 1.31 0.31
CA ASN A 73 -1.03 2.10 1.54
C ASN A 73 0.04 1.72 2.58
N ARG A 74 0.41 0.44 2.69
CA ARG A 74 1.57 0.03 3.52
C ARG A 74 2.85 0.80 3.15
N ILE A 75 3.05 1.10 1.88
CA ILE A 75 4.26 1.79 1.39
C ILE A 75 4.10 3.31 1.48
N LEU A 76 2.97 3.85 1.01
CA LEU A 76 2.78 5.30 0.90
C LEU A 76 2.38 5.97 2.22
N VAL A 77 1.60 5.27 3.06
CA VAL A 77 1.04 5.81 4.31
C VAL A 77 1.84 5.30 5.51
N ASN A 78 2.09 3.99 5.59
CA ASN A 78 2.83 3.42 6.72
C ASN A 78 4.36 3.50 6.54
N HIS A 79 4.82 4.02 5.39
CA HIS A 79 6.24 4.19 5.06
C HIS A 79 7.07 2.90 5.14
N GLU A 80 6.44 1.75 4.89
CA GLU A 80 7.14 0.48 4.86
C GLU A 80 8.03 0.35 3.60
N SER A 81 9.17 -0.34 3.74
CA SER A 81 10.06 -0.59 2.62
C SER A 81 9.40 -1.49 1.56
N ILE A 82 9.49 -1.09 0.30
CA ILE A 82 8.98 -1.86 -0.86
C ILE A 82 9.48 -3.30 -0.83
N ASN A 83 10.77 -3.51 -0.54
CA ASN A 83 11.36 -4.84 -0.50
C ASN A 83 10.77 -5.67 0.65
N SER A 84 10.57 -5.08 1.82
CA SER A 84 9.96 -5.76 2.97
C SER A 84 8.53 -6.16 2.66
N VAL A 85 7.72 -5.23 2.14
CA VAL A 85 6.33 -5.50 1.76
C VAL A 85 6.25 -6.57 0.67
N ALA A 86 7.12 -6.52 -0.34
CA ALA A 86 7.16 -7.54 -1.40
C ALA A 86 7.46 -8.94 -0.84
N ILE A 87 8.44 -9.04 0.07
CA ILE A 87 8.79 -10.29 0.75
C ILE A 87 7.63 -10.75 1.62
N ASP A 88 7.02 -9.86 2.40
CA ASP A 88 5.92 -10.15 3.30
C ASP A 88 4.73 -10.79 2.59
N ILE A 89 4.36 -10.23 1.44
CA ILE A 89 3.24 -10.71 0.63
C ILE A 89 3.62 -11.96 -0.19
N GLY A 90 4.91 -12.27 -0.31
CA GLY A 90 5.35 -13.43 -1.08
C GLY A 90 5.40 -13.16 -2.58
N PHE A 91 5.78 -11.93 -2.96
CA PHE A 91 5.99 -11.59 -4.37
C PHE A 91 7.35 -12.10 -4.86
N PRO A 92 7.41 -12.62 -6.10
CA PRO A 92 8.65 -13.16 -6.65
C PRO A 92 9.70 -12.07 -6.93
N ALA A 93 9.29 -10.80 -7.03
CA ALA A 93 10.18 -9.67 -7.22
C ALA A 93 9.52 -8.37 -6.72
N PRO A 94 10.31 -7.40 -6.23
CA PRO A 94 9.80 -6.09 -5.80
C PRO A 94 9.34 -5.21 -6.97
N SER A 95 9.75 -5.55 -8.20
CA SER A 95 9.34 -4.84 -9.43
C SER A 95 7.82 -4.82 -9.64
N ILE A 96 7.08 -5.80 -9.09
CA ILE A 96 5.62 -5.81 -9.10
C ILE A 96 5.08 -4.57 -8.39
N LEU A 97 5.62 -4.26 -7.21
CA LEU A 97 5.22 -3.09 -6.43
C LEU A 97 5.69 -1.79 -7.06
N HIS A 98 6.90 -1.75 -7.62
CA HIS A 98 7.34 -0.58 -8.39
C HIS A 98 6.39 -0.27 -9.55
N ASN A 99 5.94 -1.29 -10.28
CA ASN A 99 4.96 -1.13 -11.36
C ASN A 99 3.61 -0.62 -10.83
N TRP A 100 3.09 -1.22 -9.75
CA TRP A 100 1.83 -0.77 -9.16
C TRP A 100 1.90 0.67 -8.66
N LEU A 101 3.00 1.06 -8.00
CA LEU A 101 3.22 2.43 -7.55
C LEU A 101 3.34 3.41 -8.71
N SER A 102 4.06 3.05 -9.78
CA SER A 102 4.13 3.88 -10.99
C SER A 102 2.75 4.11 -11.57
N LYS A 103 1.99 3.02 -11.79
CA LYS A 103 0.63 3.11 -12.32
C LYS A 103 -0.33 3.85 -11.41
N PHE A 104 -0.19 3.69 -10.09
CA PHE A 104 -1.00 4.43 -9.14
C PHE A 104 -0.76 5.94 -9.25
N LYS A 105 0.52 6.34 -9.36
CA LYS A 105 0.92 7.74 -9.57
C LYS A 105 0.51 8.28 -10.94
N GLU A 106 0.61 7.47 -12.00
CA GLU A 106 0.16 7.84 -13.35
C GLU A 106 -1.37 8.04 -13.41
N ASN A 107 -2.13 7.33 -12.58
CA ASN A 107 -3.58 7.51 -12.44
C ASN A 107 -3.95 8.64 -11.46
N GLU A 108 -3.01 9.47 -11.00
CA GLU A 108 -3.31 10.73 -10.30
C GLU A 108 -3.83 11.82 -11.25
N ASN A 109 -4.58 11.44 -12.30
CA ASN A 109 -5.32 12.41 -13.08
C ASN A 109 -6.67 12.67 -12.41
N TYR A 110 -6.75 13.78 -11.70
CA TYR A 110 -7.99 14.21 -11.05
C TYR A 110 -8.72 15.31 -11.83
N GLU A 111 -8.46 15.45 -13.15
CA GLU A 111 -8.99 16.51 -14.02
C GLU A 111 -10.51 16.71 -13.94
N ASP A 112 -11.26 15.65 -13.59
CA ASP A 112 -12.72 15.67 -13.45
C ASP A 112 -13.20 15.46 -12.00
N LEU A 113 -12.28 15.41 -11.03
CA LEU A 113 -12.64 15.24 -9.62
C LEU A 113 -13.16 16.58 -9.07
N ILE A 114 -14.36 16.55 -8.50
CA ILE A 114 -14.90 17.68 -7.75
C ILE A 114 -14.68 17.43 -6.26
N PHE A 115 -13.94 18.32 -5.60
CA PHE A 115 -13.88 18.38 -4.15
C PHE A 115 -14.95 19.35 -3.65
N HIS A 116 -16.02 18.80 -3.07
CA HIS A 116 -17.08 19.61 -2.46
C HIS A 116 -16.85 19.76 -0.95
N SER A 117 -16.84 21.00 -0.45
CA SER A 117 -16.72 21.31 0.98
C SER A 117 -17.67 22.42 1.41
N ASP A 118 -17.78 22.65 2.72
CA ASP A 118 -18.35 23.89 3.23
C ASP A 118 -17.41 25.10 2.97
N GLN A 119 -17.84 26.28 3.40
CA GLN A 119 -17.03 27.50 3.40
C GLN A 119 -16.18 27.64 4.67
N GLY A 120 -15.69 26.55 5.26
CA GLY A 120 -14.75 26.61 6.37
C GLY A 120 -13.46 27.35 5.99
N TRP A 121 -12.89 28.11 6.93
CA TRP A 121 -11.66 28.88 6.72
C TRP A 121 -10.52 28.02 6.13
N GLN A 122 -10.36 26.78 6.61
CA GLN A 122 -9.32 25.87 6.11
C GLN A 122 -9.44 25.56 4.61
N TYR A 123 -10.66 25.48 4.08
CA TYR A 123 -10.92 25.16 2.67
C TYR A 123 -10.87 26.40 1.77
N GLN A 124 -11.02 27.58 2.36
CA GLN A 124 -10.84 28.87 1.67
C GLN A 124 -9.37 29.31 1.63
N HIS A 125 -8.49 28.72 2.44
CA HIS A 125 -7.10 29.13 2.52
C HIS A 125 -6.37 28.92 1.17
N TYR A 126 -5.58 29.92 0.77
CA TYR A 126 -4.88 29.92 -0.52
C TYR A 126 -4.03 28.67 -0.74
N SER A 127 -3.27 28.22 0.26
CA SER A 127 -2.43 27.02 0.12
C SER A 127 -3.25 25.75 -0.14
N TYR A 128 -4.48 25.68 0.35
CA TYR A 128 -5.37 24.54 0.10
C TYR A 128 -5.92 24.59 -1.33
N GLN A 129 -6.36 25.78 -1.77
CA GLN A 129 -6.83 26.01 -3.13
C GLN A 129 -5.75 25.74 -4.18
N GLU A 130 -4.53 26.21 -3.97
CA GLU A 130 -3.40 25.93 -4.86
C GLU A 130 -3.11 24.44 -4.94
N ARG A 131 -3.14 23.73 -3.79
CA ARG A 131 -2.95 22.27 -3.77
C ARG A 131 -4.03 21.51 -4.54
N LEU A 132 -5.27 21.97 -4.54
CA LEU A 132 -6.33 21.40 -5.38
C LEU A 132 -6.08 21.67 -6.86
N LYS A 133 -5.69 22.89 -7.22
CA LYS A 133 -5.36 23.27 -8.62
C LYS A 133 -4.16 22.52 -9.17
N GLU A 134 -3.09 22.36 -8.39
CA GLU A 134 -1.90 21.57 -8.76
C GLU A 134 -2.27 20.13 -9.13
N LYS A 135 -3.26 19.58 -8.41
CA LYS A 135 -3.81 18.24 -8.65
C LYS A 135 -4.92 18.22 -9.71
N LYS A 136 -5.26 19.36 -10.32
CA LYS A 136 -6.37 19.53 -11.26
C LYS A 136 -7.75 19.18 -10.70
N ILE A 137 -7.91 19.27 -9.38
CA ILE A 137 -9.18 19.02 -8.68
C ILE A 137 -10.00 20.30 -8.69
N SER A 138 -11.25 20.21 -9.15
CA SER A 138 -12.20 21.32 -9.15
C SER A 138 -12.81 21.49 -7.76
N GLN A 139 -12.61 22.65 -7.12
CA GLN A 139 -13.27 22.94 -5.84
C GLN A 139 -14.71 23.40 -6.06
N SER A 140 -15.64 22.83 -5.29
CA SER A 140 -17.02 23.28 -5.16
C SER A 140 -17.28 23.58 -3.68
N MET A 141 -17.99 24.67 -3.37
CA MET A 141 -18.33 25.01 -1.99
C MET A 141 -19.83 25.21 -1.82
N SER A 142 -20.36 24.82 -0.67
CA SER A 142 -21.75 25.05 -0.27
C SER A 142 -22.12 26.54 -0.30
N ARG A 143 -23.41 26.84 -0.47
CA ARG A 143 -23.89 28.23 -0.38
C ARG A 143 -23.75 28.74 1.06
N LYS A 144 -23.44 30.04 1.20
CA LYS A 144 -23.33 30.67 2.52
C LYS A 144 -24.65 30.54 3.28
N GLY A 145 -24.60 29.92 4.47
CA GLY A 145 -25.77 29.73 5.33
C GLY A 145 -26.71 28.58 4.93
N ASN A 146 -26.30 27.68 4.03
CA ASN A 146 -27.10 26.52 3.62
C ASN A 146 -26.54 25.22 4.23
N SER A 147 -27.12 24.76 5.34
CA SER A 147 -26.70 23.53 6.03
C SER A 147 -27.06 22.24 5.27
N LEU A 148 -28.01 22.30 4.32
CA LEU A 148 -28.41 21.11 3.55
C LEU A 148 -27.30 20.61 2.62
N ASP A 149 -26.50 21.53 2.07
CA ASP A 149 -25.40 21.19 1.16
C ASP A 149 -24.31 20.36 1.87
N ASN A 150 -24.16 20.54 3.19
CA ASN A 150 -23.19 19.81 4.02
C ASN A 150 -23.84 18.68 4.86
N GLY A 151 -25.17 18.56 4.82
CA GLY A 151 -25.93 17.69 5.72
C GLY A 151 -25.53 16.22 5.66
N LEU A 152 -25.12 15.72 4.49
CA LEU A 152 -24.62 14.34 4.36
C LEU A 152 -23.33 14.10 5.14
N MET A 153 -22.37 15.04 5.04
CA MET A 153 -21.10 14.94 5.77
C MET A 153 -21.31 15.16 7.27
N GLU A 154 -22.20 16.07 7.66
CA GLU A 154 -22.58 16.27 9.07
C GLU A 154 -23.22 15.01 9.67
N CYS A 155 -24.16 14.38 8.96
CA CYS A 155 -24.75 13.11 9.35
C CYS A 155 -23.69 12.01 9.47
N PHE A 156 -22.81 11.88 8.48
CA PHE A 156 -21.72 10.89 8.50
C PHE A 156 -20.82 11.08 9.73
N PHE A 157 -20.35 12.30 10.00
CA PHE A 157 -19.50 12.57 11.16
C PHE A 157 -20.24 12.45 12.49
N GLY A 158 -21.54 12.76 12.52
CA GLY A 158 -22.40 12.55 13.69
C GLY A 158 -22.55 11.07 14.03
N LEU A 159 -22.82 10.23 13.02
CA LEU A 159 -22.87 8.78 13.15
C LEU A 159 -21.50 8.23 13.57
N LEU A 160 -20.42 8.66 12.92
CA LEU A 160 -19.07 8.23 13.23
C LEU A 160 -18.71 8.50 14.69
N LYS A 161 -18.95 9.73 15.18
CA LYS A 161 -18.68 10.08 16.58
C LYS A 161 -19.53 9.22 17.53
N SER A 162 -20.83 9.09 17.24
CA SER A 162 -21.73 8.28 18.06
C SER A 162 -21.23 6.84 18.16
N GLU A 163 -20.90 6.21 17.03
CA GLU A 163 -20.38 4.84 16.95
C GLU A 163 -19.01 4.65 17.58
N MET A 164 -18.15 5.69 17.56
CA MET A 164 -16.84 5.65 18.21
C MET A 164 -16.97 5.66 19.73
N PHE A 165 -17.86 6.50 20.27
CA PHE A 165 -18.00 6.72 21.72
C PHE A 165 -19.05 5.85 22.40
N TYR A 166 -19.99 5.26 21.66
CA TYR A 166 -21.04 4.40 22.22
C TYR A 166 -20.43 3.29 23.09
N GLU A 167 -20.81 3.30 24.38
CA GLU A 167 -20.33 2.37 25.44
C GLU A 167 -18.80 2.35 25.69
N GLN A 168 -18.05 3.29 25.12
CA GLN A 168 -16.58 3.35 25.24
C GLN A 168 -16.08 4.63 25.91
N GLU A 169 -16.98 5.50 26.40
CA GLU A 169 -16.64 6.82 26.98
C GLU A 169 -15.62 6.77 28.12
N LYS A 170 -15.50 5.64 28.82
CA LYS A 170 -14.57 5.43 29.94
C LYS A 170 -13.37 4.53 29.59
N ASN A 171 -13.34 3.97 28.39
CA ASN A 171 -12.41 2.89 28.02
C ASN A 171 -11.12 3.41 27.37
N TYR A 172 -11.10 4.67 26.94
CA TYR A 172 -9.93 5.30 26.33
C TYR A 172 -9.50 6.49 27.17
N LYS A 173 -8.19 6.61 27.41
CA LYS A 173 -7.62 7.74 28.16
C LYS A 173 -7.37 8.95 27.26
N THR A 174 -7.15 8.71 25.96
CA THR A 174 -6.90 9.76 24.97
C THR A 174 -7.67 9.53 23.67
N LEU A 175 -7.81 10.60 22.88
CA LEU A 175 -8.43 10.55 21.57
C LEU A 175 -7.60 9.72 20.57
N GLU A 176 -6.27 9.82 20.61
CA GLU A 176 -5.38 8.98 19.80
C GLU A 176 -5.60 7.48 20.05
N GLU A 177 -5.71 7.07 21.32
CA GLU A 177 -5.95 5.67 21.69
C GLU A 177 -7.27 5.16 21.11
N CYS A 178 -8.34 5.97 21.22
CA CYS A 178 -9.64 5.64 20.62
C CYS A 178 -9.57 5.48 19.10
N ILE A 179 -8.88 6.41 18.42
CA ILE A 179 -8.75 6.43 16.95
C ILE A 179 -7.96 5.23 16.45
N ASP A 180 -6.81 4.91 17.06
CA ASP A 180 -5.94 3.84 16.59
C ASP A 180 -6.54 2.45 16.83
N THR A 181 -7.28 2.27 17.93
CA THR A 181 -7.97 1.00 18.21
C THR A 181 -9.14 0.76 17.25
N ARG A 182 -9.89 1.81 16.87
CA ARG A 182 -11.09 1.68 16.00
C ARG A 182 -10.79 1.72 14.50
N LYS A 183 -9.65 2.26 14.05
CA LYS A 183 -9.21 2.21 12.64
C LYS A 183 -9.08 0.78 12.10
N LEU A 184 -8.83 -0.21 12.97
CA LEU A 184 -8.66 -1.62 12.60
C LEU A 184 -9.98 -2.39 12.46
N ASP A 185 -11.05 -1.99 13.16
CA ASP A 185 -12.22 -2.88 13.34
C ASP A 185 -13.49 -2.50 12.56
N LYS A 186 -13.72 -1.22 12.17
CA LYS A 186 -15.03 -0.80 11.62
C LYS A 186 -15.06 -0.30 10.17
N PHE A 187 -13.93 0.07 9.56
CA PHE A 187 -13.96 0.64 8.20
C PHE A 187 -13.74 -0.37 7.06
N ASN A 188 -13.51 -1.66 7.37
CA ASN A 188 -13.42 -2.76 6.39
C ASN A 188 -14.57 -3.78 6.51
N LEU A 189 -15.54 -3.55 7.40
CA LEU A 189 -16.70 -4.41 7.57
C LEU A 189 -17.95 -3.54 7.53
N THR A 190 -18.48 -3.34 6.31
CA THR A 190 -19.90 -3.41 5.92
C THR A 190 -20.03 -2.70 4.57
N TYR A 191 -19.81 -3.45 3.48
CA TYR A 191 -20.62 -3.60 2.26
C TYR A 191 -19.89 -4.57 1.33
#